data_AF-A0A843SZA5-F1
#
_entry.id   AF-A0A843SZA5-F1
#
_cell.length_a   1.000
_cell.length_b   1.000
_cell.length_c   1.000
_cell.angle_alpha   90.00
_cell.angle_beta   90.00
_cell.angle_gamma   90.00
#
_symmetry.space_group_name_H-M   'P 1'
#
loop_
_entity.id
_entity.type
_entity.pdbx_description
1 polymer ?
#
loop_
_entity_poly.entity_id
_entity_poly.type
_entity_poly.pdbx_seq_one_letter_code
_entity_poly.pdbx_strand_id
1 'polypeptide(L)' 'MKDRIDFLLQLLGTGSAARARNRLHSLIRQIGCPCRLRDVGIRESDLPALARSVNVDRLSNNPRRIDAPGLVTLLKEVF' A
#
# COMPACT_ATOMS: atom_id res chain seq x y z
N MET A 1 19.16 -3.00 -3.43
CA MET A 1 17.70 -3.02 -3.09
C MET A 1 17.29 -4.33 -2.44
N LYS A 2 17.77 -5.47 -2.97
CA LYS A 2 17.56 -6.80 -2.37
C LYS A 2 17.93 -6.82 -0.88
N ASP A 3 19.10 -6.28 -0.55
CA ASP A 3 19.61 -6.22 0.84
C ASP A 3 18.71 -5.44 1.80
N ARG A 4 18.03 -4.37 1.33
CA ARG A 4 17.08 -3.61 2.17
C ARG A 4 15.79 -4.37 2.42
N ILE A 5 15.26 -5.05 1.39
CA ILE A 5 14.06 -5.87 1.56
C ILE A 5 14.37 -7.04 2.48
N ASP A 6 15.50 -7.72 2.30
CA ASP A 6 15.91 -8.84 3.15
C ASP A 6 16.09 -8.41 4.61
N PHE A 7 16.69 -7.24 4.84
CA PHE A 7 16.77 -6.64 6.18
C PHE A 7 15.38 -6.37 6.79
N LEU A 8 14.45 -5.81 6.01
CA LEU A 8 13.07 -5.59 6.48
C LEU A 8 12.34 -6.90 6.78
N LEU A 9 12.55 -7.94 5.95
CA LEU A 9 12.00 -9.26 6.18
C LEU A 9 12.51 -9.87 7.48
N GLN A 10 13.81 -9.71 7.77
CA GLN A 10 14.42 -10.11 9.03
C GLN A 10 13.84 -9.35 10.23
N LEU A 11 13.72 -8.01 10.13
CA LEU A 11 13.12 -7.18 11.19
C LEU A 11 11.67 -7.58 11.50
N LEU A 12 10.90 -7.92 10.46
CA LEU A 12 9.51 -8.39 10.61
C LEU A 12 9.42 -9.85 11.06
N GLY A 13 10.54 -10.58 11.12
CA GLY A 13 10.60 -12.00 11.46
C GLY A 13 9.91 -12.89 10.43
N THR A 14 10.01 -12.54 9.14
CA THR A 14 9.32 -13.25 8.05
C THR A 14 10.30 -13.68 6.95
N GLY A 15 10.05 -14.82 6.32
CA GLY A 15 10.93 -15.33 5.24
C GLY A 15 10.54 -14.89 3.82
N SER A 16 9.50 -14.06 3.65
CA SER A 16 9.07 -13.61 2.32
C SER A 16 8.22 -12.34 2.38
N ALA A 17 8.22 -11.57 1.28
CA ALA A 17 7.40 -10.37 1.15
C ALA A 17 5.89 -10.65 1.34
N ALA A 18 5.41 -11.82 0.90
CA ALA A 18 4.01 -12.21 1.10
C ALA A 18 3.67 -12.42 2.59
N ARG A 19 4.57 -13.05 3.35
CA ARG A 19 4.41 -13.22 4.81
C ARG A 19 4.52 -11.87 5.54
N ALA A 20 5.46 -11.01 5.13
CA ALA A 20 5.58 -9.64 5.66
C ALA A 20 4.30 -8.83 5.45
N ARG A 21 3.73 -8.84 4.23
CA ARG A 21 2.45 -8.20 3.91
C ARG A 21 1.33 -8.67 4.85
N ASN A 22 1.20 -9.98 5.03
CA ASN A 22 0.15 -10.54 5.89
C ASN A 22 0.35 -10.12 7.37
N ARG A 23 1.60 -10.07 7.84
CA ARG A 23 1.92 -9.64 9.22
C ARG A 23 1.61 -8.16 9.43
N LEU A 24 1.96 -7.29 8.49
CA LEU A 24 1.59 -5.88 8.51
C LEU A 24 0.07 -5.69 8.52
N HIS A 25 -0.65 -6.41 7.66
CA HIS A 25 -2.11 -6.34 7.63
C HIS A 25 -2.76 -6.83 8.93
N SER A 26 -2.19 -7.87 9.56
CA SER A 26 -2.63 -8.32 10.88
C SER A 26 -2.40 -7.26 11.96
N LEU A 27 -1.25 -6.59 11.94
CA LEU A 27 -0.93 -5.53 12.89
C LEU A 27 -1.92 -4.35 12.77
N ILE A 28 -2.17 -3.87 11.55
CA ILE A 28 -3.12 -2.79 11.28
C ILE A 28 -4.52 -3.14 11.83
N ARG A 29 -4.97 -4.38 11.64
CA ARG A 29 -6.25 -4.85 12.22
C ARG A 29 -6.23 -4.94 13.74
N GLN A 30 -5.14 -5.42 14.34
CA GLN A 30 -5.03 -5.59 15.79
C GLN A 30 -5.10 -4.25 16.54
N ILE A 31 -4.61 -3.16 15.93
CA ILE A 31 -4.73 -1.81 16.48
C ILE A 31 -6.08 -1.14 16.16
N GLY A 32 -7.02 -1.85 15.54
CA GLY A 32 -8.35 -1.34 15.22
C GLY A 32 -8.40 -0.40 14.02
N CYS A 33 -7.37 -0.38 13.17
CA CYS A 33 -7.34 0.49 12.00
C CYS A 33 -8.07 -0.16 10.80
N PRO A 34 -8.96 0.56 10.11
CA PRO A 34 -9.62 0.07 8.90
C PRO A 34 -8.61 -0.31 7.81
N CYS A 35 -8.87 -1.42 7.13
CA CYS A 35 -7.98 -1.96 6.10
C CYS A 35 -8.55 -1.83 4.68
N ARG A 36 -9.73 -1.22 4.53
CA ARG A 36 -10.37 -0.95 3.24
C ARG A 36 -10.82 0.50 3.16
N LEU A 37 -10.80 1.08 1.95
CA LEU A 37 -11.19 2.47 1.74
C LEU A 37 -12.68 2.69 2.04
N ARG A 38 -13.53 1.71 1.70
CA ARG A 38 -14.97 1.76 2.01
C ARG A 38 -15.26 1.83 3.51
N ASP A 39 -14.39 1.26 4.34
CA ASP A 39 -14.56 1.24 5.80
C ASP A 39 -14.41 2.65 6.42
N VAL A 40 -13.83 3.60 5.67
CA VAL A 40 -13.68 5.02 6.07
C VAL A 40 -14.52 5.97 5.21
N GLY A 41 -15.52 5.44 4.49
CA GLY A 41 -16.52 6.23 3.76
C GLY A 41 -16.11 6.68 2.35
N ILE A 42 -15.00 6.18 1.80
CA ILE A 42 -14.61 6.43 0.41
C ILE A 42 -15.50 5.62 -0.53
N ARG A 43 -15.93 6.24 -1.63
CA ARG A 43 -16.72 5.58 -2.68
C ARG A 43 -15.83 5.22 -3.86
N GLU A 44 -16.23 4.21 -4.63
CA GLU A 44 -15.47 3.79 -5.82
C GLU A 44 -15.37 4.91 -6.86
N SER A 45 -16.39 5.77 -6.93
CA SER A 45 -16.40 6.98 -7.77
C SER A 45 -15.29 7.98 -7.44
N ASP A 46 -14.73 7.92 -6.22
CA ASP A 46 -13.75 8.89 -5.74
C ASP A 46 -12.32 8.50 -6.14
N LEU A 47 -12.08 7.23 -6.50
CA LEU A 47 -10.74 6.69 -6.78
C LEU A 47 -9.98 7.46 -7.88
N PRO A 48 -10.60 7.87 -9.01
CA PRO A 48 -9.90 8.67 -10.01
C PRO A 48 -9.47 10.05 -9.49
N ALA A 49 -10.27 10.67 -8.62
CA ALA A 49 -9.93 11.96 -8.02
C ALA A 49 -8.80 11.81 -7.00
N LEU A 50 -8.83 10.76 -6.18
CA LEU A 50 -7.76 10.43 -5.25
C LEU A 50 -6.44 10.21 -5.99
N ALA A 51 -6.43 9.40 -7.06
CA ALA A 51 -5.22 9.15 -7.85
C ALA A 51 -4.62 10.43 -8.45
N ARG A 52 -5.47 11.38 -8.91
CA ARG A 52 -5.02 12.68 -9.43
C ARG A 52 -4.49 13.61 -8.34
N SER A 53 -4.96 13.47 -7.10
CA SER A 53 -4.51 14.30 -5.97
C SER A 53 -3.11 13.93 -5.45
N VAL A 54 -2.59 12.77 -5.85
CA VAL A 54 -1.26 12.32 -5.43
C VAL A 54 -0.18 13.12 -6.16
N ASN A 55 0.73 13.72 -5.40
CA ASN A 55 1.94 14.33 -5.95
C ASN A 55 2.91 13.23 -6.41
N VAL A 56 2.93 12.98 -7.72
CA VAL A 56 3.78 11.96 -8.35
C VAL A 56 5.28 12.30 -8.30
N ASP A 57 5.66 13.58 -8.17
CA ASP A 57 7.06 13.96 -8.01
C ASP A 57 7.62 13.46 -6.67
N ARG A 58 6.78 13.43 -5.63
CA ARG A 58 7.14 12.82 -4.33
C ARG A 58 7.19 11.29 -4.36
N LEU A 59 6.59 10.65 -5.37
CA LEU A 59 6.69 9.21 -5.61
C LEU A 59 7.99 8.81 -6.34
N SER A 60 8.85 9.76 -6.70
CA SER A 60 10.13 9.49 -7.40
C SER A 60 11.09 8.59 -6.61
N ASN A 61 10.95 8.53 -5.27
CA ASN A 61 11.71 7.63 -4.41
C ASN A 61 11.10 6.22 -4.29
N ASN A 62 9.92 5.98 -4.86
CA ASN A 62 9.30 4.66 -4.85
C ASN A 62 10.08 3.77 -5.83
N PRO A 63 10.58 2.60 -5.38
CA PRO A 63 11.37 1.71 -6.24
C PRO A 63 10.65 1.22 -7.49
N ARG A 64 9.32 1.35 -7.54
CA ARG A 64 8.48 1.07 -8.71
C ARG A 64 7.86 2.37 -9.20
N ARG A 65 8.06 2.69 -10.47
CA ARG A 65 7.34 3.79 -11.11
C ARG A 65 5.86 3.43 -11.21
N ILE A 66 5.01 4.32 -10.78
CA ILE A 66 3.56 4.21 -10.86
C ILE A 66 3.04 5.51 -11.46
N ASP A 67 2.16 5.40 -12.44
CA ASP A 67 1.42 6.52 -13.03
C ASP A 67 0.00 6.61 -12.45
N ALA A 68 -0.77 7.60 -12.89
CA ALA A 68 -2.14 7.80 -12.40
C ALA A 68 -3.07 6.59 -12.65
N PRO A 69 -3.07 5.94 -13.83
CA PRO A 69 -3.80 4.68 -14.03
C PRO A 69 -3.37 3.55 -13.08
N GLY A 70 -2.06 3.42 -12.83
CA GLY A 70 -1.51 2.47 -11.87
C GLY A 70 -1.97 2.75 -10.44
N LEU A 71 -2.04 4.02 -10.03
CA LEU A 71 -2.61 4.41 -8.72
C LEU A 71 -4.07 4.01 -8.59
N VAL A 72 -4.90 4.24 -9.61
CA VAL A 72 -6.31 3.82 -9.58
C VAL A 72 -6.42 2.31 -9.41
N THR A 73 -5.58 1.54 -10.12
CA THR A 73 -5.54 0.07 -9.99
C THR A 73 -5.17 -0.33 -8.57
N LEU A 74 -4.14 0.30 -7.98
CA LEU A 74 -3.72 0.04 -6.60
C LEU A 74 -4.82 0.38 -5.59
N LEU A 75 -5.50 1.51 -5.77
CA LEU A 75 -6.62 1.91 -4.90
C LEU A 75 -7.78 0.91 -4.96
N LYS A 76 -8.06 0.33 -6.14
CA LYS A 76 -9.08 -0.71 -6.30
C LYS A 76 -8.75 -2.01 -5.55
N GLU A 77 -7.47 -2.37 -5.39
CA GLU A 77 -7.08 -3.57 -4.62
C GLU A 77 -7.43 -3.47 -3.13
N VAL A 78 -7.52 -2.25 -2.61
CA VAL A 78 -7.78 -1.95 -1.19
C VAL A 78 -9.13 -1.27 -0.95
N PHE A 79 -10.00 -1.21 -1.97
CA PHE A 79 -11.31 -0.57 -1.85
C PHE A 79 -12.24 -1.26 -0.84
#